data_AF-A0AAD5FHQ7-F1
#
_entry.id   AF-A0AAD5FHQ7-F1
#
_cell.length_a   1.000
_cell.length_b   1.000
_cell.length_c   1.000
_cell.angle_alpha   90.00
_cell.angle_beta   90.00
_cell.angle_gamma   90.00
#
_symmetry.space_group_name_H-M   'P 1'
#
loop_
_entity.id
_entity.type
_entity.pdbx_description
1 polymer ?
#
loop_
_entity_poly.entity_id
_entity_poly.type
_entity_poly.pdbx_seq_one_letter_code
_entity_poly.pdbx_strand_id
1 'polypeptide(L)'
;MGKDECKTMLDALNKVTACYRHLVSALGSTSDSQNLREELRRTRRKAQELAAANRSRLTALLKDKSVSGDDRAEYERLWVLFTSSVEILEVDMRRSLEIGHDFPIKVPTRHFIQTGMTGSTSTVAARAMSMQSMKYEADPGIDTADLKDLEAEIAQLDQMMEEMEMKVQVAPWAVEAKQEAGAELKSTVSVGNSSVGVISICEEEPKDGGEAEAGVMRIFAGIIFTVVLLIAGILGYLVVNL
;
A
#
# COMPACT_ATOMS: atom_id res chain seq x y z
N MET A 1 8.86 -23.95 8.65
CA MET A 1 7.43 -23.91 9.02
C MET A 1 7.00 -22.55 9.59
N GLY A 2 7.78 -21.90 10.47
CA GLY A 2 7.43 -20.56 11.00
C GLY A 2 7.52 -19.39 10.01
N LYS A 3 8.39 -19.48 8.98
CA LYS A 3 8.58 -18.45 7.95
C LYS A 3 7.33 -18.18 7.10
N ASP A 4 6.73 -19.23 6.56
CA ASP A 4 5.54 -19.11 5.72
C ASP A 4 4.32 -18.61 6.51
N GLU A 5 4.24 -18.98 7.78
CA GLU A 5 3.21 -18.49 8.70
C GLU A 5 3.37 -16.97 8.94
N CYS A 6 4.57 -16.48 9.26
CA CYS A 6 4.82 -15.05 9.45
C CYS A 6 4.55 -14.25 8.16
N LYS A 7 4.97 -14.78 7.02
CA LYS A 7 4.67 -14.17 5.72
C LYS A 7 3.16 -14.10 5.46
N THR A 8 2.43 -15.18 5.73
CA THR A 8 0.97 -15.21 5.54
C THR A 8 0.26 -14.21 6.44
N MET A 9 0.68 -14.09 7.70
CA MET A 9 0.11 -13.11 8.64
C MET A 9 0.43 -11.67 8.21
N LEU A 10 1.61 -11.42 7.66
CA LEU A 10 1.97 -10.11 7.12
C LEU A 10 1.21 -9.78 5.84
N ASP A 11 1.03 -10.76 4.94
CA ASP A 11 0.23 -10.59 3.72
C ASP A 11 -1.25 -10.30 4.06
N ALA A 12 -1.77 -10.92 5.12
CA ALA A 12 -3.10 -10.62 5.63
C ALA A 12 -3.18 -9.20 6.17
N LEU A 13 -2.21 -8.77 6.99
CA LEU A 13 -2.13 -7.39 7.48
C LEU A 13 -2.09 -6.39 6.33
N ASN A 14 -1.21 -6.61 5.34
CA ASN A 14 -1.07 -5.74 4.18
C ASN A 14 -2.37 -5.58 3.39
N LYS A 15 -3.13 -6.67 3.19
CA LYS A 15 -4.44 -6.63 2.54
C LYS A 15 -5.45 -5.80 3.34
N VAL A 16 -5.51 -5.98 4.65
CA VAL A 16 -6.43 -5.24 5.53
C VAL A 16 -6.05 -3.77 5.59
N THR A 17 -4.77 -3.44 5.71
CA THR A 17 -4.26 -2.07 5.72
C THR A 17 -4.51 -1.36 4.38
N ALA A 18 -4.28 -2.04 3.25
CA ALA A 18 -4.63 -1.50 1.93
C ALA A 18 -6.14 -1.26 1.78
N CYS A 19 -6.97 -2.17 2.31
CA CYS A 19 -8.41 -1.99 2.35
C CYS A 19 -8.81 -0.79 3.22
N TYR A 20 -8.20 -0.64 4.40
CA TYR A 20 -8.46 0.47 5.29
C TYR A 20 -8.18 1.81 4.61
N ARG A 21 -7.01 1.94 3.96
CA ARG A 21 -6.66 3.11 3.16
C ARG A 21 -7.69 3.42 2.08
N HIS A 22 -8.18 2.40 1.39
CA HIS A 22 -9.21 2.59 0.36
C HIS A 22 -10.51 3.14 0.96
N LEU A 23 -10.94 2.63 2.12
CA LEU A 23 -12.11 3.14 2.84
C LEU A 23 -11.90 4.59 3.32
N VAL A 24 -10.71 4.91 3.86
CA VAL A 24 -10.36 6.26 4.32
C VAL A 24 -10.42 7.27 3.16
N SER A 25 -10.05 6.86 1.94
CA SER A 25 -10.14 7.74 0.77
C SER A 25 -11.58 8.16 0.41
N ALA A 26 -12.57 7.38 0.82
CA ALA A 26 -13.99 7.68 0.61
C ALA A 26 -14.61 8.51 1.75
N LEU A 27 -13.92 8.65 2.89
CA LEU A 27 -14.40 9.41 4.04
C LEU A 27 -14.48 10.92 3.71
N GLY A 28 -15.53 11.62 4.15
CA GLY A 28 -15.79 13.02 3.81
C GLY A 28 -16.20 13.27 2.35
N SER A 29 -16.29 12.22 1.52
CA SER A 29 -16.76 12.32 0.14
C SER A 29 -18.28 12.14 0.03
N THR A 30 -18.82 12.19 -1.19
CA THR A 30 -20.25 11.86 -1.44
C THR A 30 -20.61 10.40 -1.16
N SER A 31 -19.61 9.52 -0.98
CA SER A 31 -19.80 8.12 -0.58
C SER A 31 -19.74 7.92 0.94
N ASP A 32 -19.46 8.98 1.72
CA ASP A 32 -19.41 8.89 3.18
C ASP A 32 -20.80 8.57 3.74
N SER A 33 -20.84 7.57 4.61
CA SER A 33 -22.07 7.03 5.16
C SER A 33 -21.77 6.31 6.46
N GLN A 34 -22.81 6.11 7.27
CA GLN A 34 -22.67 5.33 8.50
C GLN A 34 -22.17 3.90 8.25
N ASN A 35 -22.53 3.30 7.10
CA ASN A 35 -22.02 1.98 6.72
C ASN A 35 -20.51 2.01 6.46
N LEU A 36 -20.02 3.03 5.73
CA LEU A 36 -18.57 3.20 5.49
C LEU A 36 -17.82 3.39 6.81
N ARG A 37 -18.35 4.18 7.75
CA ARG A 37 -17.71 4.42 9.06
C ARG A 37 -17.66 3.17 9.93
N GLU A 38 -18.71 2.35 9.90
CA GLU A 38 -18.70 1.05 10.58
C GLU A 38 -17.73 0.06 9.91
N GLU A 39 -17.63 0.06 8.57
CA GLU A 39 -16.63 -0.73 7.83
C GLU A 39 -15.20 -0.30 8.19
N LEU A 40 -14.93 1.01 8.31
CA LEU A 40 -13.66 1.55 8.80
C LEU A 40 -13.33 1.05 10.21
N ARG A 41 -14.26 1.15 11.15
CA ARG A 41 -14.12 0.68 12.54
C ARG A 41 -13.80 -0.81 12.61
N ARG A 42 -14.44 -1.65 11.79
CA ARG A 42 -14.13 -3.09 11.75
C ARG A 42 -12.76 -3.37 11.14
N THR A 43 -12.46 -2.69 10.03
CA THR A 43 -11.22 -2.90 9.29
C THR A 43 -10.00 -2.48 10.13
N ARG A 44 -10.07 -1.34 10.84
CA ARG A 44 -8.99 -0.90 11.74
C ARG A 44 -8.75 -1.86 12.90
N ARG A 45 -9.81 -2.34 13.56
CA ARG A 45 -9.70 -3.37 14.62
C ARG A 45 -9.01 -4.61 14.13
N LYS A 46 -9.39 -5.08 12.94
CA LYS A 46 -8.76 -6.28 12.38
C LYS A 46 -7.29 -6.05 12.04
N ALA A 47 -6.95 -4.88 11.52
CA ALA A 47 -5.56 -4.50 11.27
C ALA A 47 -4.75 -4.50 12.58
N GLN A 48 -5.30 -3.93 13.66
CA GLN A 48 -4.66 -3.91 14.98
C GLN A 48 -4.48 -5.30 15.58
N GLU A 49 -5.49 -6.18 15.49
CA GLU A 49 -5.38 -7.59 15.91
C GLU A 49 -4.24 -8.31 15.18
N LEU A 50 -4.20 -8.16 13.85
CA LEU A 50 -3.15 -8.75 13.02
C LEU A 50 -1.79 -8.15 13.35
N ALA A 51 -1.71 -6.84 13.60
CA ALA A 51 -0.47 -6.18 13.97
C ALA A 51 0.06 -6.66 15.33
N ALA A 52 -0.80 -6.78 16.34
CA ALA A 52 -0.43 -7.30 17.65
C ALA A 52 0.06 -8.76 17.57
N ALA A 53 -0.63 -9.60 16.79
CA ALA A 53 -0.22 -10.99 16.55
C ALA A 53 1.13 -11.08 15.84
N ASN A 54 1.31 -10.37 14.71
CA ASN A 54 2.57 -10.32 13.96
C ASN A 54 3.72 -9.84 14.83
N ARG A 55 3.52 -8.73 15.58
CA ARG A 55 4.53 -8.18 16.49
C ARG A 55 5.02 -9.21 17.49
N SER A 56 4.08 -9.88 18.18
CA SER A 56 4.42 -10.86 19.22
C SER A 56 5.24 -12.02 18.64
N ARG A 57 4.86 -12.51 17.45
CA ARG A 57 5.51 -13.62 16.77
C ARG A 57 6.90 -13.24 16.26
N LEU A 58 7.01 -12.16 15.49
CA LEU A 58 8.29 -11.71 14.94
C LEU A 58 9.27 -11.32 16.04
N THR A 59 8.80 -10.67 17.12
CA THR A 59 9.65 -10.35 18.27
C THR A 59 10.22 -11.61 18.92
N ALA A 60 9.38 -12.65 19.10
CA ALA A 60 9.84 -13.91 19.67
C ALA A 60 10.90 -14.60 18.79
N LEU A 61 10.68 -14.63 17.48
CA LEU A 61 11.61 -15.25 16.52
C LEU A 61 12.94 -14.48 16.39
N LEU A 62 12.89 -13.15 16.39
CA LEU A 62 14.10 -12.32 16.26
C LEU A 62 14.96 -12.28 17.53
N LYS A 63 14.35 -12.58 18.68
CA LYS A 63 15.09 -12.73 19.96
C LYS A 63 15.66 -14.12 20.16
N ASP A 64 15.18 -15.12 19.42
CA ASP A 64 15.67 -16.49 19.50
C ASP A 64 17.05 -16.60 18.84
N LYS A 65 18.06 -16.97 19.65
CA LYS A 65 19.44 -17.13 19.21
C LYS A 65 19.71 -18.46 18.49
N SER A 66 18.75 -19.38 18.51
CA SER A 66 18.87 -20.69 17.86
C SER A 66 18.49 -20.66 16.37
N VAL A 67 17.90 -19.56 15.91
CA VAL A 67 17.48 -19.38 14.52
C VAL A 67 18.71 -19.29 13.60
N SER A 68 18.63 -19.95 12.44
CA SER A 68 19.69 -19.93 11.43
C SER A 68 19.91 -18.51 10.87
N GLY A 69 21.11 -18.23 10.35
CA GLY A 69 21.42 -16.90 9.80
C GLY A 69 20.52 -16.48 8.63
N ASP A 70 20.19 -17.42 7.73
CA ASP A 70 19.30 -17.16 6.58
C ASP A 70 17.85 -16.92 7.01
N ASP A 71 17.34 -17.71 7.96
CA ASP A 71 16.01 -17.50 8.52
C ASP A 71 15.92 -16.17 9.27
N ARG A 72 16.98 -15.82 10.01
CA ARG A 72 17.06 -14.54 10.72
C ARG A 72 17.00 -13.36 9.75
N ALA A 73 17.79 -13.38 8.67
CA ALA A 73 17.75 -12.35 7.65
C ALA A 73 16.35 -12.20 7.03
N GLU A 74 15.63 -13.31 6.82
CA GLU A 74 14.24 -13.24 6.36
C GLU A 74 13.31 -12.61 7.41
N TYR A 75 13.42 -12.99 8.68
CA TYR A 75 12.59 -12.39 9.73
C TYR A 75 12.87 -10.91 9.91
N GLU A 76 14.12 -10.47 9.76
CA GLU A 76 14.51 -9.07 9.76
C GLU A 76 13.87 -8.33 8.58
N ARG A 77 13.81 -8.96 7.40
CA ARG A 77 13.07 -8.43 6.25
C ARG A 77 11.58 -8.31 6.48
N LEU A 78 10.95 -9.36 7.02
CA LEU A 78 9.53 -9.35 7.36
C LEU A 78 9.23 -8.31 8.44
N TRP A 79 10.15 -8.08 9.37
CA TRP A 79 10.03 -7.04 10.38
C TRP A 79 9.98 -5.64 9.77
N VAL A 80 10.89 -5.32 8.83
CA VAL A 80 10.90 -4.01 8.15
C VAL A 80 9.60 -3.77 7.36
N LEU A 81 9.12 -4.80 6.66
CA LEU A 81 7.83 -4.72 5.96
C LEU A 81 6.67 -4.54 6.95
N PHE A 82 6.69 -5.27 8.06
CA PHE A 82 5.70 -5.17 9.11
C PHE A 82 5.65 -3.79 9.75
N THR A 83 6.79 -3.21 10.14
CA THR A 83 6.86 -1.88 10.74
C THR A 83 6.32 -0.82 9.78
N SER A 84 6.71 -0.89 8.50
CA SER A 84 6.19 0.02 7.46
C SER A 84 4.67 -0.08 7.30
N SER A 85 4.10 -1.29 7.36
CA SER A 85 2.65 -1.47 7.28
C SER A 85 1.89 -0.93 8.50
N VAL A 86 2.52 -0.93 9.67
CA VAL A 86 1.96 -0.33 10.89
C VAL A 86 2.01 1.19 10.83
N GLU A 87 3.13 1.78 10.39
CA GLU A 87 3.25 3.23 10.16
C GLU A 87 2.19 3.74 9.18
N ILE A 88 1.99 3.00 8.08
CA ILE A 88 0.95 3.31 7.10
C ILE A 88 -0.46 3.28 7.74
N LEU A 89 -0.74 2.27 8.56
CA LEU A 89 -2.03 2.14 9.25
C LEU A 89 -2.27 3.32 10.19
N GLU A 90 -1.24 3.71 10.95
CA GLU A 90 -1.28 4.84 11.88
C GLU A 90 -1.60 6.16 11.17
N VAL A 91 -0.92 6.44 10.06
CA VAL A 91 -1.18 7.62 9.21
C VAL A 91 -2.63 7.63 8.71
N ASP A 92 -3.12 6.51 8.21
CA ASP A 92 -4.49 6.40 7.70
C ASP A 92 -5.52 6.53 8.84
N MET A 93 -5.21 6.05 10.06
CA MET A 93 -6.07 6.19 11.24
C MET A 93 -6.16 7.64 11.70
N ARG A 94 -5.05 8.38 11.76
CA ARG A 94 -5.05 9.81 12.08
C ARG A 94 -5.84 10.61 11.06
N ARG A 95 -5.62 10.32 9.77
CA ARG A 95 -6.41 10.94 8.70
C ARG A 95 -7.91 10.66 8.85
N SER A 96 -8.28 9.43 9.21
CA SER A 96 -9.67 9.08 9.47
C SER A 96 -10.27 9.86 10.65
N LEU A 97 -9.48 10.13 11.69
CA LEU A 97 -9.90 10.91 12.86
C LEU A 97 -10.13 12.38 12.49
N GLU A 98 -9.18 12.99 11.77
CA GLU A 98 -9.26 14.38 11.29
C GLU A 98 -10.53 14.61 10.45
N ILE A 99 -10.72 13.80 9.40
CA ILE A 99 -11.92 13.90 8.54
C ILE A 99 -13.20 13.59 9.34
N GLY A 100 -13.12 12.66 10.29
CA GLY A 100 -14.24 12.34 11.17
C GLY A 100 -14.75 13.53 11.98
N HIS A 101 -13.84 14.39 12.45
CA HIS A 101 -14.16 15.64 13.15
C HIS A 101 -14.70 16.73 12.22
N ASP A 102 -14.14 16.87 11.02
CA ASP A 102 -14.54 17.90 10.05
C ASP A 102 -15.91 17.61 9.42
N PHE A 103 -16.27 16.33 9.28
CA PHE A 103 -17.50 15.88 8.62
C PHE A 103 -18.35 14.98 9.54
N PRO A 104 -18.96 15.50 10.62
CA PRO A 104 -19.80 14.69 11.50
C PRO A 104 -21.13 14.31 10.81
N ILE A 105 -21.51 13.02 10.82
CA ILE A 105 -22.73 12.53 10.13
C ILE A 105 -24.00 12.98 10.86
N LYS A 106 -23.93 13.19 12.18
CA LYS A 106 -25.11 13.40 13.04
C LYS A 106 -25.24 14.79 13.65
N VAL A 107 -24.87 15.85 12.92
CA VAL A 107 -25.24 17.22 13.33
C VAL A 107 -26.65 17.53 12.80
N PRO A 108 -27.56 18.16 13.58
CA PRO A 108 -28.94 18.44 13.14
C PRO A 108 -29.07 19.44 11.99
N THR A 109 -27.97 19.87 11.38
CA THR A 109 -27.96 20.97 10.42
C THR A 109 -27.50 20.49 9.07
N ARG A 110 -28.50 20.31 8.19
CA ARG A 110 -28.40 20.25 6.73
C ARG A 110 -28.19 18.84 6.17
N HIS A 111 -29.26 18.34 5.55
CA HIS A 111 -29.32 17.14 4.72
C HIS A 111 -28.02 16.95 3.93
N PHE A 112 -27.24 15.92 4.27
CA PHE A 112 -26.22 15.43 3.34
C PHE A 112 -26.93 15.12 2.02
N ILE A 113 -26.47 15.72 0.93
CA ILE A 113 -27.02 15.43 -0.39
C ILE A 113 -26.58 14.01 -0.74
N GLN A 114 -27.43 13.05 -0.39
CA GLN A 114 -27.27 11.65 -0.75
C GLN A 114 -27.54 11.54 -2.25
N THR A 115 -26.51 11.74 -3.06
CA THR A 115 -26.58 11.66 -4.53
C THR A 115 -26.84 10.24 -5.05
N GLY A 116 -27.05 9.26 -4.15
CA GLY A 116 -27.29 7.86 -4.48
C GLY A 116 -26.05 7.10 -4.96
N MET A 117 -24.91 7.77 -5.07
CA MET A 117 -23.64 7.18 -5.49
C MET A 117 -22.90 6.61 -4.27
N THR A 118 -23.23 5.38 -3.89
CA THR A 118 -22.39 4.60 -2.97
C THR A 118 -21.25 3.97 -3.77
N GLY A 119 -20.02 4.46 -3.63
CA GLY A 119 -18.84 3.74 -4.13
C GLY A 119 -18.82 2.31 -3.57
N SER A 120 -18.54 1.32 -4.42
CA SER A 120 -18.59 -0.11 -4.06
C SER A 120 -17.42 -0.57 -3.17
N THR A 121 -17.06 0.20 -2.13
CA THR A 121 -15.95 -0.15 -1.23
C THR A 121 -16.26 -1.35 -0.34
N SER A 122 -17.55 -1.63 -0.12
CA SER A 122 -18.03 -2.73 0.73
C SER A 122 -17.59 -4.12 0.23
N THR A 123 -17.50 -4.32 -1.09
CA THR A 123 -17.06 -5.60 -1.67
C THR A 123 -15.56 -5.84 -1.43
N VAL A 124 -14.76 -4.76 -1.50
CA VAL A 124 -13.32 -4.79 -1.21
C VAL A 124 -13.09 -5.10 0.27
N ALA A 125 -13.85 -4.45 1.16
CA ALA A 125 -13.81 -4.70 2.59
C ALA A 125 -14.21 -6.13 2.96
N ALA A 126 -15.35 -6.61 2.45
CA ALA A 126 -15.81 -7.97 2.63
C ALA A 126 -14.74 -9.01 2.24
N ARG A 127 -14.10 -8.83 1.08
CA ARG A 127 -13.05 -9.72 0.59
C ARG A 127 -11.78 -9.66 1.44
N ALA A 128 -11.31 -8.47 1.80
CA ALA A 128 -10.11 -8.30 2.62
C ALA A 128 -10.30 -8.87 4.03
N MET A 129 -11.50 -8.74 4.58
CA MET A 129 -11.87 -9.19 5.92
C MET A 129 -12.34 -10.64 5.97
N SER A 130 -12.53 -11.30 4.81
CA SER A 130 -13.18 -12.61 4.69
C SER A 130 -14.57 -12.67 5.36
N MET A 131 -15.38 -11.62 5.18
CA MET A 131 -16.73 -11.48 5.74
C MET A 131 -17.77 -11.29 4.62
N GLN A 132 -19.00 -11.74 4.85
CA GLN A 132 -20.13 -11.43 3.95
C GLN A 132 -20.61 -9.99 4.20
N SER A 133 -21.01 -9.26 3.14
CA SER A 133 -21.47 -7.86 3.25
C SER A 133 -22.70 -7.80 4.17
N MET A 134 -22.57 -7.14 5.32
CA MET A 134 -23.68 -6.99 6.27
C MET A 134 -24.36 -5.64 6.08
N LYS A 135 -25.70 -5.64 6.04
CA LYS A 135 -26.53 -4.43 6.12
C LYS A 135 -26.60 -3.97 7.58
N TYR A 136 -26.42 -2.67 7.85
CA TYR A 136 -26.38 -2.13 9.21
C TYR A 136 -27.62 -1.30 9.57
N GLU A 137 -28.13 -1.48 10.79
CA GLU A 137 -29.19 -0.67 11.43
C GLU A 137 -28.53 0.49 12.19
N ALA A 138 -28.89 1.72 11.84
CA ALA A 138 -28.24 2.92 12.34
C ALA A 138 -28.57 3.22 13.82
N ASP A 139 -27.64 3.00 14.75
CA ASP A 139 -27.76 3.53 16.12
C ASP A 139 -27.33 5.02 16.18
N PRO A 140 -28.17 5.94 16.67
CA PRO A 140 -27.90 7.38 16.70
C PRO A 140 -26.73 7.84 17.58
N GLY A 141 -26.22 7.04 18.54
CA GLY A 141 -25.16 7.49 19.47
C GLY A 141 -23.70 7.40 18.99
N ILE A 142 -23.45 6.87 17.79
CA ILE A 142 -22.14 6.31 17.43
C ILE A 142 -20.99 7.31 17.19
N ASP A 143 -21.21 8.50 16.59
CA ASP A 143 -20.10 9.27 15.99
C ASP A 143 -19.07 9.79 17.01
N THR A 144 -19.50 10.41 18.11
CA THR A 144 -18.56 11.02 19.08
C THR A 144 -17.87 9.98 19.96
N ALA A 145 -18.55 8.87 20.27
CA ALA A 145 -17.95 7.75 20.98
C ALA A 145 -16.93 7.02 20.09
N ASP A 146 -17.24 6.82 18.81
CA ASP A 146 -16.32 6.14 17.89
C ASP A 146 -15.05 6.95 17.62
N LEU A 147 -15.13 8.29 17.53
CA LEU A 147 -13.93 9.12 17.39
C LEU A 147 -13.03 9.08 18.63
N LYS A 148 -13.60 9.01 19.83
CA LYS A 148 -12.83 8.81 21.07
C LYS A 148 -12.19 7.42 21.13
N ASP A 149 -12.93 6.39 20.70
CA ASP A 149 -12.38 5.04 20.57
C ASP A 149 -11.21 5.05 19.58
N LEU A 150 -11.34 5.72 18.43
CA LEU A 150 -10.29 5.86 17.42
C LEU A 150 -9.05 6.58 17.96
N GLU A 151 -9.23 7.67 18.70
CA GLU A 151 -8.13 8.40 19.35
C GLU A 151 -7.37 7.50 20.34
N ALA A 152 -8.08 6.74 21.16
CA ALA A 152 -7.47 5.77 22.08
C ALA A 152 -6.76 4.63 21.34
N GLU A 153 -7.34 4.14 20.25
CA GLU A 153 -6.76 3.12 19.37
C GLU A 153 -5.47 3.62 18.67
N ILE A 154 -5.40 4.89 18.27
CA ILE A 154 -4.19 5.53 17.74
C ILE A 154 -3.10 5.57 18.81
N ALA A 155 -3.43 6.03 20.03
CA ALA A 155 -2.46 6.08 21.12
C ALA A 155 -1.90 4.70 21.48
N GLN A 156 -2.73 3.65 21.41
CA GLN A 156 -2.27 2.26 21.58
C GLN A 156 -1.33 1.82 20.46
N LEU A 157 -1.57 2.24 19.22
CA LEU A 157 -0.73 1.92 18.08
C LEU A 157 0.63 2.64 18.18
N ASP A 158 0.63 3.90 18.61
CA ASP A 158 1.84 4.70 18.87
C ASP A 158 2.70 4.03 19.95
N GLN A 159 2.09 3.65 21.07
CA GLN A 159 2.78 2.89 22.11
C GLN A 159 3.33 1.56 21.58
N MET A 160 2.58 0.86 20.73
CA MET A 160 3.04 -0.37 20.10
C MET A 160 4.27 -0.11 19.22
N MET A 161 4.31 0.98 18.46
CA MET A 161 5.45 1.37 17.63
C MET A 161 6.70 1.66 18.45
N GLU A 162 6.58 2.43 19.53
CA GLU A 162 7.70 2.67 20.45
C GLU A 162 8.23 1.35 21.05
N GLU A 163 7.32 0.46 21.46
CA GLU A 163 7.71 -0.86 21.97
C GLU A 163 8.42 -1.72 20.92
N MET A 164 8.06 -1.60 19.64
CA MET A 164 8.71 -2.31 18.54
C MET A 164 10.16 -1.85 18.39
N GLU A 165 10.40 -0.54 18.38
CA GLU A 165 11.74 0.06 18.29
C GLU A 165 12.63 -0.36 19.46
N MET A 166 12.08 -0.41 20.68
CA MET A 166 12.85 -0.81 21.87
C MET A 166 13.15 -2.32 21.94
N LYS A 167 12.27 -3.17 21.38
CA LYS A 167 12.38 -4.64 21.53
C LYS A 167 13.26 -5.30 20.48
N VAL A 168 13.32 -4.73 19.27
CA VAL A 168 14.01 -5.31 18.11
C VAL A 168 14.67 -4.17 17.32
N GLN A 169 16.00 -4.16 17.31
CA GLN A 169 16.77 -3.17 16.53
C GLN A 169 17.17 -3.78 15.19
N VAL A 170 16.30 -3.63 14.20
CA VAL A 170 16.57 -3.98 12.80
C VAL A 170 16.57 -2.69 12.00
N ALA A 171 17.72 -2.31 11.48
CA ALA A 171 17.83 -1.11 10.67
C ALA A 171 17.23 -1.34 9.27
N PRO A 172 16.34 -0.45 8.77
CA PRO A 172 15.70 -0.64 7.46
C PRO A 172 16.68 -0.79 6.29
N TRP A 173 17.84 -0.13 6.37
CA TRP A 173 18.90 -0.19 5.33
C TRP A 173 19.77 -1.44 5.40
N ALA A 174 19.67 -2.25 6.46
CA ALA A 174 20.49 -3.46 6.63
C ALA A 174 19.89 -4.69 5.93
N VAL A 175 18.65 -4.58 5.44
CA VAL A 175 17.90 -5.68 4.84
C VAL A 175 18.01 -5.65 3.32
N GLU A 176 18.30 -6.81 2.73
CA GLU A 176 18.36 -6.98 1.27
C GLU A 176 16.95 -7.13 0.65
N ALA A 177 16.68 -6.38 -0.42
CA ALA A 177 15.46 -6.52 -1.20
C ALA A 177 15.55 -7.74 -2.12
N LYS A 178 14.69 -8.75 -1.90
CA LYS A 178 14.61 -9.95 -2.75
C LYS A 178 13.77 -9.76 -4.02
N GLN A 179 13.07 -8.64 -4.15
CA GLN A 179 12.20 -8.37 -5.29
C GLN A 179 12.94 -7.51 -6.31
N GLU A 180 12.89 -7.91 -7.58
CA GLU A 180 13.45 -7.10 -8.67
C GLU A 180 12.78 -5.73 -8.71
N ALA A 181 13.54 -4.68 -9.02
CA ALA A 181 13.00 -3.35 -9.21
C ALA A 181 11.93 -3.37 -10.32
N GLY A 182 10.73 -2.85 -10.01
CA GLY A 182 9.60 -2.83 -10.93
C GLY A 182 8.84 -4.16 -11.04
N ALA A 183 9.11 -5.16 -10.20
CA ALA A 183 8.32 -6.39 -10.17
C ALA A 183 6.86 -6.12 -9.76
N GLU A 184 6.59 -5.06 -9.00
CA GLU A 184 5.25 -4.57 -8.69
C GLU A 184 4.45 -4.19 -9.95
N LEU A 185 5.13 -3.70 -11.01
CA LEU A 185 4.51 -3.34 -12.29
C LEU A 185 4.14 -4.56 -13.13
N LYS A 186 4.83 -5.69 -12.92
CA LYS A 186 4.56 -6.96 -13.61
C LYS A 186 3.44 -7.76 -12.96
N SER A 187 3.02 -7.38 -11.75
CA SER A 187 1.87 -8.00 -11.11
C SER A 187 0.60 -7.55 -11.85
N THR A 188 0.14 -8.38 -12.79
CA THR A 188 -1.22 -8.26 -13.33
C THR A 188 -2.15 -8.50 -12.16
N VAL A 189 -2.56 -7.41 -11.50
CA VAL A 189 -3.67 -7.41 -10.56
C VAL A 189 -4.80 -8.18 -11.24
N SER A 190 -5.15 -9.32 -10.65
CA SER A 190 -6.34 -10.08 -11.01
C SER A 190 -7.48 -9.08 -11.20
N VAL A 191 -7.91 -8.94 -12.45
CA VAL A 191 -9.06 -8.14 -12.86
C VAL A 191 -10.25 -8.66 -12.07
N GLY A 192 -10.54 -7.96 -10.99
CA GLY A 192 -11.60 -8.26 -10.04
C GLY A 192 -12.06 -6.95 -9.44
N ASN A 193 -12.70 -6.13 -10.27
CA ASN A 193 -13.58 -5.00 -9.93
C ASN A 193 -13.14 -4.04 -8.81
N SER A 194 -11.84 -3.79 -8.61
CA SER A 194 -11.42 -2.65 -7.79
C SER A 194 -11.37 -1.41 -8.68
N SER A 195 -12.28 -0.47 -8.46
CA SER A 195 -12.29 0.83 -9.11
C SER A 195 -11.14 1.70 -8.59
N VAL A 196 -9.91 1.36 -9.00
CA VAL A 196 -8.86 2.36 -9.12
C VAL A 196 -9.12 3.05 -10.44
N GLY A 197 -9.26 4.37 -10.42
CA GLY A 197 -9.47 5.18 -11.62
C GLY A 197 -8.46 4.76 -12.69
N VAL A 198 -8.97 4.14 -13.74
CA VAL A 198 -8.24 3.90 -14.97
C VAL A 198 -7.90 5.29 -15.48
N ILE A 199 -6.65 5.73 -15.29
CA ILE A 199 -6.06 6.67 -16.22
C ILE A 199 -6.16 5.92 -17.55
N SER A 200 -7.09 6.34 -18.40
CA SER A 200 -7.23 5.85 -19.76
C SER A 200 -5.95 6.26 -20.50
N ILE A 201 -4.92 5.46 -20.33
CA ILE A 201 -3.85 5.35 -21.30
C ILE A 201 -4.55 4.66 -22.47
N CYS A 202 -4.70 5.38 -23.58
CA CYS A 202 -5.07 4.77 -24.85
C CYS A 202 -4.04 3.67 -25.12
N GLU A 203 -4.40 2.42 -24.86
CA GLU A 203 -3.65 1.26 -25.32
C GLU A 203 -3.80 1.24 -26.85
N GLU A 204 -2.78 1.75 -27.53
CA GLU A 204 -2.51 1.33 -28.91
C GLU A 204 -2.05 -0.14 -28.82
N GLU A 205 -2.71 -1.02 -29.57
CA GLU A 205 -2.49 -2.46 -29.47
C GLU A 205 -1.01 -2.82 -29.67
N PRO A 206 -0.45 -3.74 -28.85
CA PRO A 206 0.90 -4.22 -29.06
C PRO A 206 0.87 -5.18 -30.25
N LYS A 207 1.25 -4.67 -31.42
CA LYS A 207 1.68 -5.54 -32.52
C LYS A 207 2.94 -6.27 -32.08
N ASP A 208 2.81 -7.58 -32.02
CA ASP A 208 3.88 -8.57 -31.92
C ASP A 208 5.06 -8.16 -32.83
N GLY A 209 6.17 -7.72 -32.24
CA GLY A 209 7.23 -7.02 -32.98
C GLY A 209 8.55 -6.82 -32.24
N GLY A 210 8.84 -7.62 -31.20
CA GLY A 210 9.98 -7.47 -30.30
C GLY A 210 11.39 -7.58 -30.94
N GLU A 211 11.51 -7.89 -32.22
CA GLU A 211 12.79 -7.93 -32.93
C GLU A 211 13.04 -6.70 -33.82
N ALA A 212 11.99 -5.95 -34.18
CA ALA A 212 12.11 -4.83 -35.12
C ALA A 212 12.59 -3.53 -34.44
N GLU A 213 12.11 -3.20 -33.25
CA GLU A 213 12.46 -1.94 -32.56
C GLU A 213 13.93 -1.89 -32.12
N ALA A 214 14.48 -3.03 -31.65
CA ALA A 214 15.90 -3.14 -31.33
C ALA A 214 16.78 -2.98 -32.59
N GLY A 215 16.30 -3.44 -33.75
CA GLY A 215 16.95 -3.26 -35.04
C GLY A 215 16.98 -1.80 -35.48
N VAL A 216 15.85 -1.09 -35.37
CA VAL A 216 15.75 0.33 -35.72
C VAL A 216 16.66 1.18 -34.83
N MET A 217 16.68 0.94 -33.52
CA MET A 217 17.57 1.67 -32.60
C MET A 217 19.05 1.43 -32.89
N ARG A 218 19.44 0.21 -33.29
CA ARG A 218 20.82 -0.11 -33.71
C ARG A 218 21.21 0.58 -35.03
N ILE A 219 20.28 0.67 -35.98
CA ILE A 219 20.51 1.37 -37.26
C ILE A 219 20.71 2.87 -37.02
N PHE A 220 19.86 3.50 -36.20
CA PHE A 220 20.01 4.92 -35.84
C PHE A 220 21.32 5.20 -35.12
N ALA A 221 21.74 4.33 -34.18
CA ALA A 221 23.03 4.46 -33.51
C ALA A 221 24.22 4.39 -34.49
N GLY A 222 24.15 3.49 -35.49
CA GLY A 222 25.16 3.38 -36.55
C GLY A 222 25.22 4.63 -37.45
N ILE A 223 24.07 5.21 -37.80
CA ILE A 223 24.01 6.46 -38.58
C ILE A 223 24.62 7.62 -37.80
N ILE A 224 24.30 7.76 -36.51
CA ILE A 224 24.87 8.83 -35.68
C ILE A 224 26.39 8.67 -35.57
N PHE A 225 26.87 7.45 -35.32
CA PHE A 225 28.30 7.18 -35.19
C PHE A 225 29.07 7.50 -36.49
N THR A 226 28.52 7.13 -37.65
CA THR A 226 29.14 7.43 -38.95
C THR A 226 29.17 8.93 -39.25
N VAL A 227 28.12 9.67 -38.92
CA VAL A 227 28.11 11.14 -39.05
C VAL A 227 29.19 11.78 -38.18
N VAL A 228 29.34 11.33 -36.93
CA VAL A 228 30.38 11.84 -36.01
C VAL A 228 31.79 11.56 -36.57
N LEU A 229 32.04 10.37 -37.10
CA LEU A 229 33.33 10.04 -37.71
C LEU A 229 33.65 10.89 -38.95
N LEU A 230 32.65 11.18 -39.79
CA LEU A 230 32.84 12.05 -40.95
C LEU A 230 33.18 13.48 -40.53
N ILE A 231 32.49 14.02 -39.53
CA ILE A 231 32.79 15.35 -38.99
C ILE A 231 34.20 15.39 -38.41
N ALA A 232 34.58 14.38 -37.63
CA ALA A 232 35.92 14.28 -37.06
C ALA A 232 37.01 14.17 -38.15
N GLY A 233 36.76 13.40 -39.21
CA GLY A 233 37.67 13.27 -40.35
C GLY A 233 37.84 14.57 -41.13
N ILE A 234 36.75 15.30 -41.38
CA ILE A 234 36.79 16.62 -42.05
C ILE A 234 37.56 17.63 -41.21
N LEU A 235 37.30 17.68 -39.89
CA LEU A 235 38.03 18.54 -38.97
C LEU A 235 39.52 18.17 -38.92
N GLY A 236 39.85 16.88 -38.87
CA GLY A 236 41.24 16.42 -38.92
C GLY A 236 41.95 16.79 -40.22
N TYR A 237 41.27 16.65 -41.36
CA TYR A 237 41.81 17.05 -42.66
C TYR A 237 42.02 18.58 -42.76
N LEU A 238 41.06 19.36 -42.25
CA LEU A 238 41.18 20.83 -42.20
C LEU A 238 42.31 21.29 -41.28
N VAL A 239 42.57 20.59 -40.17
CA VAL A 239 43.68 20.92 -39.25
C VAL A 239 45.04 20.56 -39.85
N VAL A 240 45.12 19.50 -40.68
CA VAL A 240 46.38 19.07 -41.30
C VAL A 240 46.72 19.89 -42.56
N ASN A 241 45.72 20.45 -43.25
CA ASN A 241 45.89 21.28 -44.46
C ASN A 241 45.77 22.80 -44.20
N LEU A 242 45.80 23.23 -42.95
CA LEU A 242 45.99 24.63 -42.55
C LEU A 242 47.47 24.88 -42.26
#